data_AF-A0A371PXG2-F1
#
_entry.id   AF-A0A371PXG2-F1
#
_cell.length_a   1.000
_cell.length_b   1.000
_cell.length_c   1.000
_cell.angle_alpha   90.00
_cell.angle_beta   90.00
_cell.angle_gamma   90.00
#
_symmetry.space_group_name_H-M   'P 1'
#
loop_
_entity.id
_entity.type
_entity.pdbx_description
1 polymer ?
#
loop_
_entity_poly.entity_id
_entity_poly.type
_entity_poly.pdbx_seq_one_letter_code
_entity_poly.pdbx_strand_id
1 'polypeptide(L)'
;MNMSGSTVRRSGVALLSAAVLAALPVLPVLSGGPGDQGATAYAAEAGGGHAEQHATGRWRGGWAASPQSPNVAFGQNWSETGFARQTVRQVVRVSTGGSQARIELSNRYGRTPLKVAGATIARTGQGASVQAGSVRALTFGGGRSATIPVGGELVSDGVGLKVGALESLTVTLYLDAPTGPATFHAQAGATSYRAAGDHHSDLGAGAFTETSRSWYYLSGVEVAGGRAAAHRDGVVAFGDSITDGYGATPDTNSRYPDELAERFAAAGRPRSVVNQGISGNQLTNDTSWAGEKAVARFRKDVLNEPNVGTVIVLEGINDIGASEWPDLPGGPTPDVSVGQLIAAQRELIREAHAKGIKVIGATLTPFKGAAYYTERGEIKRDALNDWIRTSGEFDGVLDLDRALSDPADRDRMAAAYDVGDHLHPNDAGYRAMAEAVDLSTL
;
A
#
# COMPACT_ATOMS: atom_id res chain seq x y z
N MET A 1 -36.98 -57.40 -29.52
CA MET A 1 -37.50 -56.66 -30.68
C MET A 1 -36.70 -55.37 -30.84
N ASN A 2 -36.29 -55.12 -32.08
CA ASN A 2 -35.39 -54.09 -32.62
C ASN A 2 -35.41 -52.70 -31.97
N MET A 3 -34.23 -52.04 -31.90
CA MET A 3 -33.82 -51.02 -32.89
C MET A 3 -32.34 -50.60 -32.69
N SER A 4 -31.60 -50.67 -33.80
CA SER A 4 -30.24 -50.18 -34.10
C SER A 4 -30.25 -48.63 -34.25
N GLY A 5 -29.18 -47.83 -34.22
CA GLY A 5 -27.74 -48.06 -34.27
C GLY A 5 -26.92 -46.75 -34.33
N SER A 6 -25.60 -46.96 -34.34
CA SER A 6 -24.41 -46.10 -34.53
C SER A 6 -24.50 -44.60 -34.84
N THR A 7 -23.59 -43.82 -34.24
CA THR A 7 -23.08 -42.53 -34.75
C THR A 7 -21.57 -42.53 -34.92
N VAL A 8 -21.15 -41.89 -36.01
CA VAL A 8 -19.83 -41.90 -36.65
C VAL A 8 -19.01 -40.66 -36.25
N ARG A 9 -17.70 -40.85 -36.03
CA ARG A 9 -16.68 -39.79 -35.90
C ARG A 9 -16.38 -39.15 -37.26
N ARG A 10 -16.22 -37.83 -37.30
CA ARG A 10 -15.61 -37.10 -38.43
C ARG A 10 -14.35 -36.38 -37.98
N SER A 11 -13.28 -36.63 -38.73
CA SER A 11 -12.02 -35.86 -38.75
C SER A 11 -12.10 -34.76 -39.81
N GLY A 12 -11.34 -33.67 -39.63
CA GLY A 12 -11.12 -32.66 -40.66
C GLY A 12 -10.05 -31.65 -40.24
N VAL A 13 -8.86 -31.78 -40.84
CA VAL A 13 -7.66 -30.93 -40.73
C VAL A 13 -7.74 -29.79 -41.76
N ALA A 14 -7.17 -28.62 -41.46
CA ALA A 14 -6.74 -27.65 -42.48
C ALA A 14 -5.41 -26.98 -42.07
N LEU A 15 -4.50 -26.92 -43.04
CA LEU A 15 -3.08 -26.57 -42.96
C LEU A 15 -2.83 -25.05 -43.03
N LEU A 16 -1.74 -24.60 -42.39
CA LEU A 16 -1.14 -23.27 -42.50
C LEU A 16 0.20 -23.37 -43.25
N SER A 17 0.31 -22.68 -44.38
CA SER A 17 1.54 -22.32 -45.14
C SER A 17 1.09 -21.28 -46.20
N ALA A 18 1.78 -20.21 -46.59
CA ALA A 18 3.22 -19.95 -46.64
C ALA A 18 3.51 -18.42 -46.65
N ALA A 19 4.76 -18.07 -46.35
CA ALA A 19 5.38 -16.76 -46.54
C ALA A 19 6.11 -16.66 -47.89
N VAL A 20 6.18 -15.47 -48.52
CA VAL A 20 7.30 -15.01 -49.37
C VAL A 20 7.40 -13.47 -49.31
N LEU A 21 8.65 -13.00 -49.37
CA LEU A 21 9.23 -11.68 -49.12
C LEU A 21 9.41 -10.81 -50.39
N ALA A 22 9.62 -9.51 -50.15
CA ALA A 22 10.46 -8.53 -50.87
C ALA A 22 9.92 -7.79 -52.13
N ALA A 23 9.91 -6.45 -52.11
CA ALA A 23 11.03 -5.59 -52.54
C ALA A 23 10.67 -4.08 -52.49
N LEU A 24 11.63 -3.26 -52.03
CA LEU A 24 11.63 -1.79 -52.04
C LEU A 24 11.94 -1.22 -53.44
N PRO A 25 11.71 0.09 -53.63
CA PRO A 25 12.77 0.91 -54.22
C PRO A 25 13.08 2.18 -53.40
N VAL A 26 14.32 2.66 -53.56
CA VAL A 26 14.91 3.86 -52.97
C VAL A 26 15.36 4.80 -54.12
N LEU A 27 15.38 6.11 -53.81
CA LEU A 27 16.24 7.22 -54.34
C LEU A 27 15.53 8.24 -55.27
N PRO A 28 16.00 9.52 -55.38
CA PRO A 28 16.72 10.36 -54.39
C PRO A 28 16.41 11.90 -54.42
N VAL A 29 17.03 12.65 -53.47
CA VAL A 29 17.80 13.93 -53.65
C VAL A 29 17.18 15.35 -53.43
N LEU A 30 17.81 16.05 -52.47
CA LEU A 30 18.23 17.48 -52.34
C LEU A 30 17.29 18.67 -51.99
N SER A 31 17.63 19.27 -50.83
CA SER A 31 17.88 20.69 -50.48
C SER A 31 16.87 21.82 -50.81
N GLY A 32 16.45 22.52 -49.75
CA GLY A 32 16.02 23.93 -49.80
C GLY A 32 15.24 24.37 -48.54
N GLY A 33 15.80 25.27 -47.72
CA GLY A 33 15.01 26.17 -46.83
C GLY A 33 14.77 27.52 -47.53
N PRO A 34 14.26 28.59 -46.87
CA PRO A 34 13.64 28.73 -45.54
C PRO A 34 12.23 29.41 -45.58
N GLY A 35 11.56 29.55 -44.43
CA GLY A 35 10.32 30.33 -44.24
C GLY A 35 9.42 29.69 -43.17
N ASP A 36 9.61 29.97 -41.88
CA ASP A 36 9.04 31.11 -41.15
C ASP A 36 7.50 31.09 -41.12
N GLN A 37 6.94 30.66 -39.98
CA GLN A 37 5.90 31.37 -39.20
C GLN A 37 5.23 30.44 -38.16
N GLY A 38 5.27 30.87 -36.90
CA GLY A 38 4.11 30.75 -36.00
C GLY A 38 4.08 29.60 -34.99
N ALA A 39 4.86 29.69 -33.91
CA ALA A 39 4.41 29.20 -32.60
C ALA A 39 5.14 29.96 -31.49
N THR A 40 4.47 30.98 -30.97
CA THR A 40 4.90 31.76 -29.81
C THR A 40 4.95 30.87 -28.57
N ALA A 41 6.16 30.62 -28.08
CA ALA A 41 6.39 30.10 -26.73
C ALA A 41 6.06 31.19 -25.71
N TYR A 42 5.09 30.95 -24.83
CA TYR A 42 4.94 31.75 -23.62
C TYR A 42 6.06 31.38 -22.64
N ALA A 43 7.13 32.15 -22.67
CA ALA A 43 8.08 32.23 -21.57
C ALA A 43 7.41 33.04 -20.44
N ALA A 44 7.17 32.42 -19.29
CA ALA A 44 6.79 33.13 -18.08
C ALA A 44 8.07 33.72 -17.45
N GLU A 45 8.20 35.05 -17.55
CA GLU A 45 9.21 35.82 -16.84
C GLU A 45 8.97 35.81 -15.34
N ALA A 46 10.09 35.80 -14.60
CA ALA A 46 10.16 35.89 -13.16
C ALA A 46 9.60 37.24 -12.65
N GLY A 47 8.62 37.17 -11.77
CA GLY A 47 8.17 38.28 -10.94
C GLY A 47 8.23 37.85 -9.47
N GLY A 48 9.20 38.39 -8.72
CA GLY A 48 9.28 38.24 -7.28
C GLY A 48 8.16 39.02 -6.58
N GLY A 49 7.50 38.39 -5.61
CA GLY A 49 6.49 39.05 -4.78
C GLY A 49 5.82 38.06 -3.82
N HIS A 50 6.23 38.12 -2.56
CA HIS A 50 5.58 37.53 -1.38
C HIS A 50 5.46 36.01 -1.33
N ALA A 51 6.56 35.38 -0.90
CA ALA A 51 6.49 34.11 -0.17
C ALA A 51 5.67 34.35 1.12
N GLU A 52 4.37 34.09 1.07
CA GLU A 52 3.59 33.84 2.27
C GLU A 52 4.24 32.65 2.99
N GLN A 53 4.77 32.95 4.17
CA GLN A 53 5.27 31.96 5.12
C GLN A 53 4.09 31.14 5.63
N HIS A 54 3.60 30.19 4.83
CA HIS A 54 2.80 29.09 5.33
C HIS A 54 3.64 28.35 6.35
N ALA A 55 3.19 28.32 7.60
CA ALA A 55 3.87 27.68 8.71
C ALA A 55 4.44 26.33 8.28
N THR A 56 5.77 26.26 8.13
CA THR A 56 6.52 25.08 7.69
C THR A 56 6.60 24.07 8.84
N GLY A 57 5.44 23.61 9.30
CA GLY A 57 5.35 22.48 10.21
C GLY A 57 6.01 21.28 9.55
N ARG A 58 6.95 20.63 10.25
CA ARG A 58 7.48 19.35 9.82
C ARG A 58 6.36 18.31 9.87
N TRP A 59 5.79 18.01 8.72
CA TRP A 59 4.74 16.99 8.55
C TRP A 59 5.26 15.60 8.90
N ARG A 60 4.41 14.76 9.48
CA ARG A 60 4.72 13.36 9.81
C ARG A 60 3.59 12.48 9.29
N GLY A 61 3.91 11.25 8.90
CA GLY A 61 2.90 10.25 8.55
C GLY A 61 2.02 9.98 9.77
N GLY A 62 0.75 10.36 9.70
CA GLY A 62 -0.25 9.94 10.68
C GLY A 62 -0.77 8.55 10.32
N TRP A 63 -0.93 8.27 9.03
CA TRP A 63 -1.38 7.01 8.48
C TRP A 63 -0.91 6.94 7.02
N ALA A 64 -0.63 5.75 6.51
CA ALA A 64 -0.37 5.52 5.08
C ALA A 64 -0.80 4.10 4.69
N ALA A 65 -0.94 3.88 3.38
CA ALA A 65 -1.12 2.57 2.77
C ALA A 65 -0.57 2.55 1.33
N SER A 66 0.11 1.47 0.96
CA SER A 66 0.75 1.34 -0.35
C SER A 66 -0.29 1.20 -1.47
N PRO A 67 -0.22 2.01 -2.54
CA PRO A 67 -1.11 1.84 -3.69
C PRO A 67 -0.87 0.51 -4.44
N GLN A 68 -1.95 -0.10 -4.91
CA GLN A 68 -2.01 -1.28 -5.78
C GLN A 68 -2.76 -0.98 -7.07
N SER A 69 -2.48 -1.77 -8.12
CA SER A 69 -3.24 -1.76 -9.35
C SER A 69 -4.66 -2.34 -9.14
N PRO A 70 -5.70 -1.77 -9.77
CA PRO A 70 -7.07 -2.26 -9.63
C PRO A 70 -7.19 -3.75 -9.96
N ASN A 71 -7.76 -4.53 -9.03
CA ASN A 71 -8.00 -5.96 -9.17
C ASN A 71 -9.04 -6.44 -8.13
N VAL A 72 -9.50 -7.69 -8.26
CA VAL A 72 -10.45 -8.34 -7.34
C VAL A 72 -9.90 -9.61 -6.70
N ALA A 73 -8.56 -9.75 -6.61
CA ALA A 73 -7.90 -10.95 -6.09
C ALA A 73 -8.29 -11.26 -4.63
N PHE A 74 -8.55 -10.23 -3.84
CA PHE A 74 -8.98 -10.33 -2.43
C PHE A 74 -10.49 -10.16 -2.24
N GLY A 75 -11.28 -10.35 -3.30
CA GLY A 75 -12.73 -10.26 -3.27
C GLY A 75 -13.29 -9.02 -3.97
N GLN A 76 -14.62 -8.96 -4.04
CA GLN A 76 -15.34 -7.89 -4.73
C GLN A 76 -15.07 -6.53 -4.07
N ASN A 77 -14.78 -5.55 -4.91
CA ASN A 77 -14.49 -4.18 -4.52
C ASN A 77 -14.84 -3.23 -5.69
N TRP A 78 -14.53 -1.95 -5.57
CA TRP A 78 -14.88 -0.93 -6.57
C TRP A 78 -13.72 -0.55 -7.50
N SER A 79 -12.56 -1.21 -7.40
CA SER A 79 -11.35 -0.76 -8.08
C SER A 79 -11.43 -0.94 -9.60
N GLU A 80 -11.93 -2.06 -10.11
CA GLU A 80 -12.02 -2.29 -11.55
C GLU A 80 -13.05 -1.39 -12.25
N THR A 81 -14.14 -1.07 -11.55
CA THR A 81 -15.23 -0.23 -12.09
C THR A 81 -14.96 1.26 -11.89
N GLY A 82 -14.28 1.62 -10.79
CA GLY A 82 -14.05 3.00 -10.39
C GLY A 82 -15.30 3.68 -9.85
N PHE A 83 -15.35 5.00 -10.05
CA PHE A 83 -16.42 5.85 -9.53
C PHE A 83 -16.93 6.80 -10.61
N ALA A 84 -18.20 7.17 -10.52
CA ALA A 84 -18.80 8.20 -11.37
C ALA A 84 -19.99 8.87 -10.67
N ARG A 85 -19.88 10.19 -10.40
CA ARG A 85 -20.87 10.96 -9.60
C ARG A 85 -21.14 10.31 -8.26
N GLN A 86 -20.07 9.97 -7.53
CA GLN A 86 -20.16 9.27 -6.25
C GLN A 86 -19.25 9.93 -5.22
N THR A 87 -19.63 9.80 -3.96
CA THR A 87 -18.83 10.19 -2.80
C THR A 87 -18.30 8.93 -2.12
N VAL A 88 -17.01 8.90 -1.82
CA VAL A 88 -16.37 7.82 -1.04
C VAL A 88 -15.87 8.36 0.30
N ARG A 89 -16.23 7.67 1.40
CA ARG A 89 -15.73 7.92 2.76
C ARG A 89 -14.80 6.81 3.18
N GLN A 90 -13.66 7.18 3.74
CA GLN A 90 -12.57 6.28 4.07
C GLN A 90 -12.14 6.56 5.50
N VAL A 91 -12.31 5.57 6.37
CA VAL A 91 -11.91 5.68 7.78
C VAL A 91 -10.47 5.22 7.92
N VAL A 92 -9.66 6.03 8.60
CA VAL A 92 -8.26 5.75 8.91
C VAL A 92 -7.98 6.15 10.37
N ARG A 93 -7.15 5.39 11.08
CA ARG A 93 -6.70 5.75 12.43
C ARG A 93 -5.28 6.31 12.33
N VAL A 94 -5.04 7.51 12.86
CA VAL A 94 -3.69 8.08 12.86
C VAL A 94 -2.89 7.58 14.06
N SER A 95 -1.62 7.22 13.85
CA SER A 95 -0.70 6.78 14.92
C SER A 95 -0.24 7.93 15.82
N THR A 96 -0.17 9.16 15.27
CA THR A 96 0.27 10.36 15.99
C THR A 96 -0.64 11.55 15.76
N GLY A 97 -0.61 12.50 16.69
CA GLY A 97 -1.48 13.67 16.71
C GLY A 97 -0.83 14.94 16.16
N GLY A 98 -1.67 15.96 15.96
CA GLY A 98 -1.26 17.27 15.45
C GLY A 98 -2.35 18.33 15.58
N SER A 99 -2.03 19.56 15.17
CA SER A 99 -2.98 20.67 15.04
C SER A 99 -3.39 20.95 13.61
N GLN A 100 -2.68 20.35 12.64
CA GLN A 100 -2.99 20.40 11.23
C GLN A 100 -2.96 18.99 10.64
N ALA A 101 -3.75 18.78 9.60
CA ALA A 101 -3.76 17.57 8.79
C ALA A 101 -3.74 17.91 7.30
N ARG A 102 -3.20 17.01 6.48
CA ARG A 102 -3.35 16.99 5.03
C ARG A 102 -3.43 15.55 4.54
N ILE A 103 -3.89 15.36 3.33
CA ILE A 103 -3.99 14.03 2.71
C ILE A 103 -3.06 13.92 1.50
N GLU A 104 -2.62 12.71 1.22
CA GLU A 104 -1.98 12.33 -0.03
C GLU A 104 -2.92 11.45 -0.84
N LEU A 105 -3.05 11.80 -2.12
CA LEU A 105 -3.83 11.08 -3.09
C LEU A 105 -2.93 10.55 -4.20
N SER A 106 -3.18 9.31 -4.64
CA SER A 106 -2.40 8.64 -5.67
C SER A 106 -3.27 8.16 -6.84
N ASN A 107 -2.85 8.52 -8.04
CA ASN A 107 -3.35 8.00 -9.32
C ASN A 107 -2.28 7.15 -10.02
N ARG A 108 -1.40 6.51 -9.22
CA ARG A 108 -0.22 5.74 -9.66
C ARG A 108 -0.53 4.71 -10.75
N TYR A 109 -1.68 4.05 -10.65
CA TYR A 109 -2.13 3.02 -11.61
C TYR A 109 -3.36 3.44 -12.43
N GLY A 110 -3.71 4.73 -12.40
CA GLY A 110 -4.81 5.27 -13.20
C GLY A 110 -4.52 5.20 -14.69
N ARG A 111 -5.58 5.06 -15.50
CA ARG A 111 -5.49 5.08 -16.98
C ARG A 111 -5.90 6.42 -17.60
N THR A 112 -6.49 7.29 -16.80
CA THR A 112 -6.91 8.65 -17.15
C THR A 112 -6.54 9.61 -16.01
N PRO A 113 -6.46 10.92 -16.27
CA PRO A 113 -6.33 11.90 -15.21
C PRO A 113 -7.49 11.79 -14.22
N LEU A 114 -7.20 11.72 -12.92
CA LEU A 114 -8.19 11.62 -11.86
C LEU A 114 -8.66 13.01 -11.48
N LYS A 115 -9.95 13.31 -11.67
CA LYS A 115 -10.57 14.55 -11.20
C LYS A 115 -11.18 14.35 -9.81
N VAL A 116 -10.68 15.09 -8.83
CA VAL A 116 -11.26 15.19 -7.49
C VAL A 116 -12.06 16.47 -7.44
N ALA A 117 -13.39 16.36 -7.41
CA ALA A 117 -14.29 17.51 -7.46
C ALA A 117 -14.45 18.22 -6.11
N GLY A 118 -14.24 17.48 -5.02
CA GLY A 118 -14.19 18.00 -3.67
C GLY A 118 -13.61 16.97 -2.72
N ALA A 119 -12.96 17.44 -1.66
CA ALA A 119 -12.42 16.58 -0.61
C ALA A 119 -12.62 17.21 0.76
N THR A 120 -12.90 16.38 1.77
CA THR A 120 -12.96 16.78 3.17
C THR A 120 -12.22 15.81 4.06
N ILE A 121 -11.80 16.31 5.23
CA ILE A 121 -11.31 15.51 6.34
C ILE A 121 -12.08 15.92 7.61
N ALA A 122 -12.42 14.93 8.43
CA ALA A 122 -13.15 15.15 9.67
C ALA A 122 -12.76 14.09 10.71
N ARG A 123 -13.06 14.32 11.98
CA ARG A 123 -12.99 13.27 12.99
C ARG A 123 -14.12 12.28 12.77
N THR A 124 -13.82 10.99 12.86
CA THR A 124 -14.79 9.93 12.60
C THR A 124 -15.89 9.90 13.68
N GLY A 125 -17.13 9.74 13.23
CA GLY A 125 -18.30 9.45 14.07
C GLY A 125 -18.57 7.95 14.14
N GLN A 126 -19.84 7.57 14.30
CA GLN A 126 -20.27 6.16 14.21
C GLN A 126 -20.52 5.76 12.74
N GLY A 127 -19.97 4.63 12.32
CA GLY A 127 -20.06 4.16 10.93
C GLY A 127 -19.57 5.21 9.92
N ALA A 128 -20.38 5.52 8.92
CA ALA A 128 -20.03 6.53 7.92
C ALA A 128 -20.17 7.98 8.40
N SER A 129 -20.68 8.24 9.62
CA SER A 129 -20.87 9.62 10.11
C SER A 129 -19.56 10.29 10.51
N VAL A 130 -19.59 11.62 10.61
CA VAL A 130 -18.45 12.45 11.03
C VAL A 130 -18.87 13.39 12.17
N GLN A 131 -17.92 13.75 13.03
CA GLN A 131 -18.22 14.62 14.18
C GLN A 131 -18.54 16.05 13.71
N ALA A 132 -19.67 16.59 14.18
CA ALA A 132 -20.09 17.96 13.90
C ALA A 132 -19.00 18.96 14.33
N GLY A 133 -18.78 20.01 13.52
CA GLY A 133 -17.75 21.02 13.77
C GLY A 133 -16.31 20.60 13.44
N SER A 134 -16.06 19.32 13.14
CA SER A 134 -14.72 18.83 12.75
C SER A 134 -14.48 18.79 11.24
N VAL A 135 -15.53 18.91 10.42
CA VAL A 135 -15.40 18.86 8.95
C VAL A 135 -14.54 20.02 8.45
N ARG A 136 -13.54 19.70 7.65
CA ARG A 136 -12.67 20.65 6.96
C ARG A 136 -12.66 20.36 5.48
N ALA A 137 -12.99 21.37 4.68
CA ALA A 137 -12.76 21.31 3.25
C ALA A 137 -11.26 21.33 2.99
N LEU A 138 -10.81 20.45 2.09
CA LEU A 138 -9.43 20.40 1.65
C LEU A 138 -9.29 21.20 0.36
N THR A 139 -8.12 21.80 0.21
CA THR A 139 -7.71 22.51 -1.01
C THR A 139 -6.42 21.92 -1.55
N PHE A 140 -6.15 22.19 -2.82
CA PHE A 140 -4.95 21.75 -3.52
C PHE A 140 -4.37 22.95 -4.26
N GLY A 141 -3.30 23.55 -3.74
CA GLY A 141 -2.78 24.82 -4.24
C GLY A 141 -3.81 25.95 -4.17
N GLY A 142 -4.65 25.95 -3.12
CA GLY A 142 -5.75 26.90 -2.92
C GLY A 142 -7.05 26.57 -3.67
N GLY A 143 -7.04 25.62 -4.62
CA GLY A 143 -8.22 25.17 -5.34
C GLY A 143 -9.06 24.15 -4.57
N ARG A 144 -10.39 24.20 -4.67
CA ARG A 144 -11.30 23.22 -4.03
C ARG A 144 -11.45 21.89 -4.79
N SER A 145 -10.91 21.83 -6.00
CA SER A 145 -10.85 20.66 -6.85
C SER A 145 -9.45 20.53 -7.44
N ALA A 146 -9.11 19.32 -7.88
CA ALA A 146 -7.82 19.05 -8.47
C ALA A 146 -7.91 17.97 -9.56
N THR A 147 -6.89 17.93 -10.40
CA THR A 147 -6.68 16.83 -11.35
C THR A 147 -5.31 16.23 -11.12
N ILE A 148 -5.27 14.93 -10.84
CA ILE A 148 -4.03 14.18 -10.67
C ILE A 148 -3.72 13.49 -12.01
N PRO A 149 -2.54 13.72 -12.63
CA PRO A 149 -2.20 13.08 -13.88
C PRO A 149 -2.12 11.56 -13.74
N VAL A 150 -2.13 10.84 -14.86
CA VAL A 150 -1.84 9.40 -14.90
C VAL A 150 -0.47 9.13 -14.29
N GLY A 151 -0.39 8.19 -13.35
CA GLY A 151 0.85 7.87 -12.64
C GLY A 151 1.26 8.90 -11.59
N GLY A 152 0.46 9.95 -11.38
CA GLY A 152 0.77 11.06 -10.48
C GLY A 152 0.26 10.86 -9.05
N GLU A 153 0.80 11.69 -8.17
CA GLU A 153 0.39 11.84 -6.77
C GLU A 153 0.12 13.32 -6.49
N LEU A 154 -0.70 13.59 -5.48
CA LEU A 154 -1.08 14.94 -5.07
C LEU A 154 -1.27 15.01 -3.56
N VAL A 155 -0.64 16.00 -2.93
CA VAL A 155 -0.81 16.31 -1.52
C VAL A 155 -1.71 17.53 -1.39
N SER A 156 -2.69 17.49 -0.48
CA SER A 156 -3.53 18.65 -0.18
C SER A 156 -2.77 19.73 0.58
N ASP A 157 -3.30 20.95 0.56
CA ASP A 157 -2.86 22.00 1.48
C ASP A 157 -3.17 21.56 2.93
N GLY A 158 -2.39 22.07 3.88
CA GLY A 158 -2.59 21.79 5.30
C GLY A 158 -3.79 22.52 5.88
N VAL A 159 -4.68 21.79 6.55
CA VAL A 159 -5.86 22.38 7.18
C VAL A 159 -5.82 22.29 8.71
N GLY A 160 -6.36 23.29 9.39
CA GLY A 160 -6.47 23.34 10.84
C GLY A 160 -7.48 22.30 11.36
N LEU A 161 -6.97 21.15 11.80
CA LEU A 161 -7.72 20.07 12.43
C LEU A 161 -6.88 19.52 13.57
N LYS A 162 -7.31 19.75 14.81
CA LYS A 162 -6.66 19.16 15.98
C LYS A 162 -7.03 17.68 16.05
N VAL A 163 -6.04 16.81 16.10
CA VAL A 163 -6.21 15.35 16.15
C VAL A 163 -5.33 14.78 17.25
N GLY A 164 -5.89 13.90 18.08
CA GLY A 164 -5.14 13.13 19.06
C GLY A 164 -4.37 11.98 18.42
N ALA A 165 -3.32 11.49 19.07
CA ALA A 165 -2.75 10.21 18.68
C ALA A 165 -3.83 9.12 18.80
N LEU A 166 -3.84 8.18 17.86
CA LEU A 166 -4.78 7.06 17.82
C LEU A 166 -6.24 7.45 17.57
N GLU A 167 -6.50 8.70 17.14
CA GLU A 167 -7.84 9.13 16.77
C GLU A 167 -8.17 8.71 15.31
N SER A 168 -9.41 8.31 15.07
CA SER A 168 -9.88 8.00 13.72
C SER A 168 -10.33 9.26 12.98
N LEU A 169 -9.92 9.37 11.73
CA LEU A 169 -10.31 10.39 10.78
C LEU A 169 -11.06 9.77 9.60
N THR A 170 -12.03 10.51 9.08
CA THR A 170 -12.75 10.15 7.87
C THR A 170 -12.34 11.11 6.76
N VAL A 171 -11.69 10.57 5.72
CA VAL A 171 -11.40 11.30 4.48
C VAL A 171 -12.56 11.04 3.51
N THR A 172 -13.11 12.11 2.94
CA THR A 172 -14.22 12.03 1.99
C THR A 172 -13.81 12.61 0.66
N LEU A 173 -13.98 11.88 -0.44
CA LEU A 173 -13.71 12.35 -1.80
C LEU A 173 -15.00 12.35 -2.61
N TYR A 174 -15.27 13.43 -3.34
CA TYR A 174 -16.31 13.47 -4.35
C TYR A 174 -15.70 13.37 -5.75
N LEU A 175 -16.16 12.37 -6.50
CA LEU A 175 -15.68 12.01 -7.83
C LEU A 175 -16.84 12.23 -8.81
N ASP A 176 -16.89 13.41 -9.42
CA ASP A 176 -18.01 13.87 -10.26
C ASP A 176 -18.01 13.25 -11.67
N ALA A 177 -16.83 12.91 -12.17
CA ALA A 177 -16.62 12.31 -13.48
C ALA A 177 -16.21 10.83 -13.36
N PRO A 178 -16.44 10.01 -14.41
CA PRO A 178 -15.92 8.64 -14.45
C PRO A 178 -14.41 8.62 -14.25
N THR A 179 -13.95 7.87 -13.25
CA THR A 179 -12.52 7.76 -12.96
C THR A 179 -11.81 6.70 -13.81
N GLY A 180 -12.56 5.75 -14.38
CA GLY A 180 -12.01 4.47 -14.83
C GLY A 180 -11.49 3.62 -13.66
N PRO A 181 -10.74 2.54 -13.93
CA PRO A 181 -10.18 1.70 -12.89
C PRO A 181 -9.36 2.51 -11.87
N ALA A 182 -9.66 2.30 -10.59
CA ALA A 182 -9.13 3.06 -9.48
C ALA A 182 -7.81 2.49 -8.96
N THR A 183 -6.83 3.38 -8.75
CA THR A 183 -5.73 3.11 -7.82
C THR A 183 -6.34 2.89 -6.43
N PHE A 184 -5.96 1.80 -5.77
CA PHE A 184 -6.58 1.38 -4.53
C PHE A 184 -5.57 0.71 -3.61
N HIS A 185 -5.97 0.36 -2.41
CA HIS A 185 -5.26 -0.58 -1.55
C HIS A 185 -6.28 -1.63 -1.11
N ALA A 186 -5.99 -2.89 -1.41
CA ALA A 186 -6.78 -4.03 -0.98
C ALA A 186 -6.68 -4.20 0.53
N GLN A 187 -7.54 -5.04 1.11
CA GLN A 187 -7.39 -5.49 2.50
C GLN A 187 -7.15 -4.39 3.56
N ALA A 188 -7.82 -3.25 3.42
CA ALA A 188 -7.66 -2.09 4.29
C ALA A 188 -7.85 -2.36 5.80
N GLY A 189 -8.42 -3.50 6.19
CA GLY A 189 -8.78 -3.80 7.58
C GLY A 189 -9.75 -2.77 8.18
N ALA A 190 -10.36 -1.93 7.35
CA ALA A 190 -11.23 -0.80 7.70
C ALA A 190 -12.34 -0.67 6.65
N THR A 191 -13.50 -0.18 7.09
CA THR A 191 -14.67 0.03 6.23
C THR A 191 -14.58 1.37 5.52
N SER A 192 -14.62 1.32 4.20
CA SER A 192 -14.94 2.46 3.34
C SER A 192 -16.42 2.43 2.96
N TYR A 193 -17.00 3.60 2.74
CA TYR A 193 -18.41 3.77 2.40
C TYR A 193 -18.59 4.54 1.09
N ARG A 194 -19.65 4.23 0.33
CA ARG A 194 -19.98 4.93 -0.91
C ARG A 194 -21.42 5.41 -0.93
N ALA A 195 -21.62 6.61 -1.49
CA ALA A 195 -22.90 7.22 -1.75
C ALA A 195 -22.98 7.70 -3.20
N ALA A 196 -24.17 7.67 -3.80
CA ALA A 196 -24.42 8.29 -5.10
C ALA A 196 -24.64 9.80 -4.93
N GLY A 197 -24.08 10.61 -5.82
CA GLY A 197 -24.15 12.07 -5.74
C GLY A 197 -23.08 12.69 -4.84
N ASP A 198 -23.21 13.99 -4.64
CA ASP A 198 -22.31 14.77 -3.79
C ASP A 198 -22.80 14.79 -2.33
N HIS A 199 -22.08 14.08 -1.47
CA HIS A 199 -22.31 13.97 -0.04
C HIS A 199 -21.04 14.29 0.78
N HIS A 200 -20.06 15.01 0.19
CA HIS A 200 -18.77 15.23 0.84
C HIS A 200 -18.85 16.13 2.09
N SER A 201 -19.93 16.90 2.23
CA SER A 201 -20.18 17.79 3.36
C SER A 201 -21.18 17.24 4.39
N ASP A 202 -21.81 16.09 4.13
CA ASP A 202 -22.84 15.52 5.01
C ASP A 202 -22.24 15.14 6.37
N LEU A 203 -23.00 15.30 7.47
CA LEU A 203 -22.55 14.82 8.78
C LEU A 203 -22.98 13.37 9.04
N GLY A 204 -24.17 13.02 8.58
CA GLY A 204 -24.79 11.72 8.81
C GLY A 204 -24.26 10.61 7.90
N ALA A 205 -24.64 9.38 8.23
CA ALA A 205 -24.32 8.18 7.46
C ALA A 205 -25.39 7.81 6.42
N GLY A 206 -26.57 8.46 6.45
CA GLY A 206 -27.77 7.97 5.74
C GLY A 206 -27.65 7.81 4.22
N ALA A 207 -26.83 8.62 3.56
CA ALA A 207 -26.60 8.52 2.11
C ALA A 207 -25.63 7.38 1.71
N PHE A 208 -24.85 6.88 2.68
CA PHE A 208 -23.77 5.93 2.46
C PHE A 208 -24.29 4.50 2.63
N THR A 209 -24.85 3.94 1.55
CA THR A 209 -25.55 2.65 1.56
C THR A 209 -24.70 1.46 1.13
N GLU A 210 -23.48 1.70 0.65
CA GLU A 210 -22.56 0.66 0.18
C GLU A 210 -21.26 0.69 0.98
N THR A 211 -20.64 -0.48 1.15
CA THR A 211 -19.37 -0.62 1.88
C THR A 211 -18.33 -1.41 1.09
N SER A 212 -17.06 -1.19 1.43
CA SER A 212 -15.91 -1.92 0.90
C SER A 212 -14.82 -2.04 1.97
N ARG A 213 -13.96 -3.06 1.84
CA ARG A 213 -12.79 -3.31 2.70
C ARG A 213 -11.49 -2.87 2.02
N SER A 214 -11.54 -1.74 1.32
CA SER A 214 -10.43 -1.19 0.55
C SER A 214 -10.40 0.33 0.68
N TRP A 215 -9.20 0.91 0.53
CA TRP A 215 -9.04 2.34 0.31
C TRP A 215 -8.86 2.63 -1.17
N TYR A 216 -9.33 3.78 -1.64
CA TYR A 216 -9.35 4.21 -3.03
C TYR A 216 -8.72 5.59 -3.14
N TYR A 217 -7.67 5.67 -3.95
CA TYR A 217 -6.86 6.87 -4.20
C TYR A 217 -6.19 7.51 -2.99
N LEU A 218 -6.53 7.15 -1.75
CA LEU A 218 -5.92 7.68 -0.53
C LEU A 218 -4.66 6.87 -0.19
N SER A 219 -3.49 7.50 -0.24
CA SER A 219 -2.19 6.88 0.09
C SER A 219 -1.63 7.35 1.42
N GLY A 220 -2.03 8.52 1.91
CA GLY A 220 -1.49 9.06 3.15
C GLY A 220 -2.40 10.07 3.86
N VAL A 221 -2.24 10.14 5.18
CA VAL A 221 -2.70 11.26 6.01
C VAL A 221 -1.52 11.72 6.82
N GLU A 222 -1.14 12.98 6.63
CA GLU A 222 -0.03 13.59 7.36
C GLU A 222 -0.54 14.58 8.39
N VAL A 223 0.14 14.65 9.53
CA VAL A 223 -0.18 15.59 10.61
C VAL A 223 1.02 16.48 10.91
N ALA A 224 0.74 17.73 11.30
CA ALA A 224 1.73 18.70 11.70
C ALA A 224 1.29 19.47 12.95
N GLY A 225 2.26 20.10 13.60
CA GLY A 225 2.08 20.76 14.90
C GLY A 225 1.98 19.78 16.06
N GLY A 226 1.86 20.31 17.28
CA GLY A 226 1.87 19.51 18.52
C GLY A 226 3.20 19.56 19.29
N ARG A 227 3.23 18.88 20.46
CA ARG A 227 4.36 18.87 21.40
C ARG A 227 5.49 17.90 21.03
N ALA A 228 5.22 16.95 20.11
CA ALA A 228 6.22 16.01 19.63
C ALA A 228 7.30 16.79 18.86
N ALA A 229 8.49 16.85 19.44
CA ALA A 229 9.63 17.51 18.84
C ALA A 229 9.91 16.89 17.46
N ALA A 230 10.37 17.76 16.56
CA ALA A 230 10.60 17.54 15.15
C ALA A 230 11.74 16.54 14.82
N HIS A 231 11.80 15.38 15.47
CA HIS A 231 12.78 14.35 15.21
C HIS A 231 12.36 13.48 14.03
N ARG A 232 13.34 12.96 13.27
CA ARG A 232 13.12 11.88 12.30
C ARG A 232 13.04 10.57 13.08
N ASP A 233 11.87 10.29 13.63
CA ASP A 233 11.63 9.12 14.48
C ASP A 233 10.37 8.34 14.07
N GLY A 234 9.83 8.62 12.88
CA GLY A 234 8.75 7.84 12.30
C GLY A 234 9.20 6.44 11.93
N VAL A 235 8.28 5.48 12.09
CA VAL A 235 8.49 4.06 11.81
C VAL A 235 7.62 3.65 10.64
N VAL A 236 8.22 3.07 9.62
CA VAL A 236 7.48 2.43 8.52
C VAL A 236 7.53 0.93 8.71
N ALA A 237 6.37 0.29 8.80
CA ALA A 237 6.24 -1.16 8.70
C ALA A 237 6.11 -1.53 7.22
N PHE A 238 7.12 -2.16 6.64
CA PHE A 238 7.18 -2.48 5.22
C PHE A 238 7.19 -4.00 5.02
N GLY A 239 6.20 -4.52 4.31
CA GLY A 239 6.18 -5.95 4.09
C GLY A 239 5.05 -6.49 3.22
N ASP A 240 4.73 -7.76 3.45
CA ASP A 240 3.67 -8.51 2.78
C ASP A 240 2.34 -8.52 3.56
N SER A 241 1.51 -9.57 3.42
CA SER A 241 0.20 -9.75 4.06
C SER A 241 0.26 -9.79 5.59
N ILE A 242 1.36 -10.26 6.15
CA ILE A 242 1.57 -10.27 7.60
C ILE A 242 1.79 -8.83 8.09
N THR A 243 2.38 -7.97 7.25
CA THR A 243 2.51 -6.54 7.57
C THR A 243 1.24 -5.76 7.27
N ASP A 244 0.60 -6.03 6.13
CA ASP A 244 -0.66 -5.43 5.72
C ASP A 244 -1.73 -5.65 6.80
N GLY A 245 -1.73 -6.84 7.39
CA GLY A 245 -2.54 -7.20 8.55
C GLY A 245 -3.67 -8.16 8.22
N TYR A 246 -3.45 -9.08 7.26
CA TYR A 246 -4.39 -10.14 6.94
C TYR A 246 -4.76 -10.92 8.22
N GLY A 247 -6.05 -11.19 8.43
CA GLY A 247 -6.49 -11.93 9.61
C GLY A 247 -6.79 -11.08 10.84
N ALA A 248 -6.40 -9.80 10.85
CA ALA A 248 -6.82 -8.88 11.89
C ALA A 248 -8.34 -8.63 11.82
N THR A 249 -8.98 -8.50 12.99
CA THR A 249 -10.42 -8.24 13.05
C THR A 249 -10.73 -6.88 12.40
N PRO A 250 -11.60 -6.82 11.39
CA PRO A 250 -11.88 -5.57 10.68
C PRO A 250 -12.41 -4.46 11.60
N ASP A 251 -12.04 -3.21 11.30
CA ASP A 251 -12.41 -1.99 12.04
C ASP A 251 -11.88 -1.89 13.49
N THR A 252 -11.04 -2.83 13.94
CA THR A 252 -10.47 -2.81 15.29
C THR A 252 -9.09 -2.16 15.38
N ASN A 253 -8.37 -2.02 14.26
CA ASN A 253 -6.97 -1.56 14.20
C ASN A 253 -6.05 -2.45 15.05
N SER A 254 -6.14 -3.77 14.85
CA SER A 254 -5.38 -4.79 15.62
C SER A 254 -4.21 -5.38 14.81
N ARG A 255 -3.67 -4.64 13.84
CA ARG A 255 -2.50 -5.05 13.04
C ARG A 255 -1.24 -4.70 13.84
N TYR A 256 -0.12 -5.39 13.65
CA TYR A 256 1.07 -5.11 14.48
C TYR A 256 1.56 -3.65 14.40
N PRO A 257 1.45 -2.92 13.26
CA PRO A 257 1.82 -1.50 13.22
C PRO A 257 0.86 -0.63 14.05
N ASP A 258 -0.42 -0.99 14.10
CA ASP A 258 -1.42 -0.31 14.95
C ASP A 258 -1.12 -0.57 16.44
N GLU A 259 -0.88 -1.82 16.82
CA GLU A 259 -0.50 -2.22 18.19
C GLU A 259 0.86 -1.59 18.60
N LEU A 260 1.80 -1.40 17.66
CA LEU A 260 3.04 -0.65 17.92
C LEU A 260 2.76 0.84 18.22
N ALA A 261 1.80 1.46 17.51
CA ALA A 261 1.36 2.82 17.79
C ALA A 261 0.70 2.92 19.18
N GLU A 262 -0.11 1.93 19.59
CA GLU A 262 -0.66 1.81 20.95
C GLU A 262 0.45 1.81 22.00
N ARG A 263 1.51 0.99 21.79
CA ARG A 263 2.65 0.92 22.71
C ARG A 263 3.38 2.26 22.85
N PHE A 264 3.56 3.00 21.75
CA PHE A 264 4.16 4.34 21.83
C PHE A 264 3.28 5.35 22.58
N ALA A 265 1.97 5.31 22.36
CA ALA A 265 1.03 6.17 23.07
C ALA A 265 1.00 5.84 24.58
N ALA A 266 0.95 4.56 24.94
CA ALA A 266 0.97 4.07 26.32
C ALA A 266 2.27 4.45 27.04
N ALA A 267 3.40 4.51 26.33
CA ALA A 267 4.68 4.99 26.85
C ALA A 267 4.75 6.53 26.99
N GLY A 268 3.66 7.26 26.72
CA GLY A 268 3.61 8.72 26.79
C GLY A 268 4.39 9.44 25.68
N ARG A 269 4.76 8.71 24.62
CA ARG A 269 5.58 9.22 23.50
C ARG A 269 4.99 8.77 22.16
N PRO A 270 3.74 9.17 21.82
CA PRO A 270 3.12 8.79 20.55
C PRO A 270 4.00 9.23 19.38
N ARG A 271 4.26 8.31 18.45
CA ARG A 271 5.15 8.49 17.29
C ARG A 271 4.41 8.12 16.00
N SER A 272 4.92 8.61 14.88
CA SER A 272 4.47 8.17 13.56
C SER A 272 4.80 6.69 13.38
N VAL A 273 3.78 5.89 13.15
CA VAL A 273 3.87 4.51 12.68
C VAL A 273 2.93 4.40 11.49
N VAL A 274 3.46 3.99 10.34
CA VAL A 274 2.68 3.82 9.11
C VAL A 274 2.88 2.43 8.54
N ASN A 275 1.85 1.90 7.89
CA ASN A 275 1.82 0.56 7.34
C ASN A 275 1.92 0.60 5.82
N GLN A 276 2.98 0.00 5.27
CA GLN A 276 3.24 -0.12 3.85
C GLN A 276 3.33 -1.61 3.45
N GLY A 277 2.54 -2.44 4.14
CA GLY A 277 2.28 -3.82 3.78
C GLY A 277 1.48 -3.90 2.48
N ILE A 278 1.69 -4.96 1.71
CA ILE A 278 0.79 -5.35 0.62
C ILE A 278 0.62 -6.86 0.67
N SER A 279 -0.61 -7.34 0.81
CA SER A 279 -0.86 -8.78 0.81
C SER A 279 -0.40 -9.48 -0.45
N GLY A 280 0.36 -10.56 -0.25
CA GLY A 280 0.98 -11.35 -1.32
C GLY A 280 2.23 -10.72 -1.96
N ASN A 281 2.68 -9.56 -1.48
CA ASN A 281 3.86 -8.92 -2.04
C ASN A 281 5.09 -9.80 -1.92
N GLN A 282 5.97 -9.65 -2.90
CA GLN A 282 7.22 -10.38 -2.98
C GLN A 282 8.37 -9.40 -3.03
N LEU A 283 9.47 -9.78 -2.40
CA LEU A 283 10.69 -9.00 -2.40
C LEU A 283 11.27 -8.85 -3.81
N THR A 284 11.18 -9.90 -4.63
CA THR A 284 11.93 -10.00 -5.89
C THR A 284 11.10 -10.05 -7.17
N ASN A 285 9.79 -10.34 -7.08
CA ASN A 285 8.94 -10.53 -8.26
C ASN A 285 7.74 -9.57 -8.28
N ASP A 286 7.48 -8.97 -9.44
CA ASP A 286 6.21 -8.28 -9.67
C ASP A 286 5.10 -9.32 -9.86
N THR A 287 3.91 -9.04 -9.34
CA THR A 287 2.73 -9.89 -9.54
C THR A 287 1.55 -9.07 -10.04
N SER A 288 0.69 -9.70 -10.83
CA SER A 288 -0.51 -9.04 -11.37
C SER A 288 -1.56 -8.68 -10.31
N TRP A 289 -1.48 -9.29 -9.11
CA TRP A 289 -2.49 -9.17 -8.05
C TRP A 289 -1.94 -8.54 -6.76
N ALA A 290 -0.67 -8.76 -6.42
CA ALA A 290 0.01 -8.17 -5.26
C ALA A 290 1.02 -7.07 -5.62
N GLY A 291 1.06 -6.64 -6.88
CA GLY A 291 1.71 -5.40 -7.31
C GLY A 291 3.21 -5.49 -7.57
N GLU A 292 3.85 -4.32 -7.60
CA GLU A 292 5.30 -4.16 -7.79
C GLU A 292 6.08 -4.86 -6.67
N LYS A 293 7.18 -5.52 -7.00
CA LYS A 293 8.09 -6.14 -6.02
C LYS A 293 8.58 -5.13 -4.99
N ALA A 294 8.87 -5.60 -3.78
CA ALA A 294 9.21 -4.76 -2.65
C ALA A 294 10.43 -3.85 -2.95
N VAL A 295 11.48 -4.37 -3.60
CA VAL A 295 12.65 -3.54 -4.00
C VAL A 295 12.30 -2.40 -4.95
N ALA A 296 11.29 -2.56 -5.82
CA ALA A 296 10.90 -1.53 -6.77
C ALA A 296 10.04 -0.42 -6.14
N ARG A 297 9.19 -0.79 -5.17
CA ARG A 297 8.31 0.17 -4.47
C ARG A 297 8.95 0.81 -3.24
N PHE A 298 10.04 0.26 -2.70
CA PHE A 298 10.67 0.73 -1.45
C PHE A 298 10.95 2.23 -1.42
N ARG A 299 11.47 2.80 -2.51
CA ARG A 299 11.71 4.23 -2.60
C ARG A 299 10.43 5.06 -2.46
N LYS A 300 9.34 4.62 -3.10
CA LYS A 300 8.07 5.36 -3.12
C LYS A 300 7.34 5.21 -1.79
N ASP A 301 7.32 4.01 -1.24
CA ASP A 301 6.50 3.67 -0.08
C ASP A 301 7.23 3.88 1.25
N VAL A 302 8.57 3.90 1.27
CA VAL A 302 9.35 4.09 2.52
C VAL A 302 10.17 5.37 2.47
N LEU A 303 11.02 5.56 1.46
CA LEU A 303 12.03 6.62 1.49
C LEU A 303 11.44 8.03 1.28
N ASN A 304 10.24 8.11 0.71
CA ASN A 304 9.52 9.36 0.51
C ASN A 304 8.60 9.72 1.70
N GLU A 305 8.42 8.82 2.67
CA GLU A 305 7.60 9.08 3.85
C GLU A 305 8.16 10.25 4.67
N PRO A 306 7.30 11.19 5.12
CA PRO A 306 7.76 12.37 5.82
C PRO A 306 8.24 12.04 7.24
N ASN A 307 9.49 12.45 7.54
CA ASN A 307 10.14 12.27 8.84
C ASN A 307 10.28 10.82 9.33
N VAL A 308 10.37 9.86 8.41
CA VAL A 308 10.80 8.49 8.74
C VAL A 308 12.25 8.50 9.26
N GLY A 309 12.46 7.74 10.34
CA GLY A 309 13.77 7.45 10.93
C GLY A 309 14.12 5.97 10.90
N THR A 310 13.11 5.10 10.87
CA THR A 310 13.28 3.64 10.95
C THR A 310 12.29 2.93 10.03
N VAL A 311 12.72 1.86 9.38
CA VAL A 311 11.85 0.90 8.68
C VAL A 311 12.01 -0.49 9.28
N ILE A 312 10.89 -1.17 9.51
CA ILE A 312 10.84 -2.59 9.84
C ILE A 312 10.54 -3.34 8.54
N VAL A 313 11.42 -4.27 8.15
CA VAL A 313 11.28 -5.05 6.92
C VAL A 313 10.89 -6.49 7.28
N LEU A 314 9.68 -6.90 6.88
CA LEU A 314 9.18 -8.26 6.98
C LEU A 314 8.73 -8.72 5.59
N GLU A 315 9.63 -9.36 4.83
CA GLU A 315 9.39 -9.76 3.44
C GLU A 315 10.20 -10.98 3.04
N GLY A 316 9.65 -11.75 2.10
CA GLY A 316 10.28 -12.92 1.49
C GLY A 316 9.52 -14.24 1.67
N ILE A 317 8.50 -14.31 2.54
CA ILE A 317 7.75 -15.57 2.72
C ILE A 317 6.96 -15.93 1.46
N ASN A 318 6.41 -14.93 0.75
CA ASN A 318 5.72 -15.15 -0.50
C ASN A 318 6.70 -15.57 -1.60
N ASP A 319 7.92 -15.00 -1.69
CA ASP A 319 8.92 -15.47 -2.67
C ASP A 319 9.26 -16.96 -2.46
N ILE A 320 9.26 -17.43 -1.21
CA ILE A 320 9.54 -18.83 -0.84
C ILE A 320 8.33 -19.74 -1.13
N GLY A 321 7.15 -19.38 -0.62
CA GLY A 321 5.96 -20.22 -0.73
C GLY A 321 5.36 -20.20 -2.14
N ALA A 322 5.32 -19.04 -2.78
CA ALA A 322 4.62 -18.87 -4.04
C ALA A 322 5.29 -19.58 -5.24
N SER A 323 6.59 -19.86 -5.17
CA SER A 323 7.24 -20.67 -6.20
C SER A 323 6.80 -22.13 -6.20
N GLU A 324 6.20 -22.59 -5.11
CA GLU A 324 5.75 -23.97 -4.90
C GLU A 324 4.23 -24.13 -5.06
N TRP A 325 3.48 -23.04 -5.24
CA TRP A 325 2.02 -23.06 -5.16
C TRP A 325 1.37 -22.87 -6.54
N PRO A 326 0.90 -23.95 -7.20
CA PRO A 326 0.36 -23.87 -8.56
C PRO A 326 -0.97 -23.11 -8.66
N ASP A 327 -1.76 -23.08 -7.58
CA ASP A 327 -3.11 -22.48 -7.57
C ASP A 327 -3.10 -20.97 -7.31
N LEU A 328 -1.91 -20.35 -7.24
CA LEU A 328 -1.79 -18.91 -7.12
C LEU A 328 -2.44 -18.17 -8.29
N PRO A 329 -3.03 -16.98 -8.05
CA PRO A 329 -3.47 -16.11 -9.13
C PRO A 329 -2.29 -15.77 -10.05
N GLY A 330 -2.37 -16.20 -11.32
CA GLY A 330 -1.28 -16.04 -12.29
C GLY A 330 -0.27 -17.20 -12.33
N GLY A 331 -0.49 -18.25 -11.54
CA GLY A 331 0.39 -19.42 -11.44
C GLY A 331 1.52 -19.24 -10.42
N PRO A 332 2.37 -20.26 -10.26
CA PRO A 332 3.50 -20.21 -9.33
C PRO A 332 4.52 -19.16 -9.80
N THR A 333 5.13 -18.47 -8.86
CA THR A 333 6.18 -17.49 -9.17
C THR A 333 7.52 -18.17 -9.45
N PRO A 334 8.49 -17.47 -10.07
CA PRO A 334 9.82 -18.03 -10.26
C PRO A 334 10.45 -18.48 -8.94
N ASP A 335 11.08 -19.66 -8.95
CA ASP A 335 11.86 -20.15 -7.81
C ASP A 335 13.07 -19.23 -7.54
N VAL A 336 13.21 -18.76 -6.30
CA VAL A 336 14.31 -17.91 -5.87
C VAL A 336 15.19 -18.59 -4.83
N SER A 337 16.49 -18.34 -4.94
CA SER A 337 17.48 -18.79 -3.97
C SER A 337 17.53 -17.87 -2.75
N VAL A 338 17.98 -18.40 -1.62
CA VAL A 338 18.25 -17.60 -0.40
C VAL A 338 19.23 -16.47 -0.70
N GLY A 339 20.23 -16.70 -1.56
CA GLY A 339 21.17 -15.66 -1.98
C GLY A 339 20.52 -14.49 -2.73
N GLN A 340 19.48 -14.74 -3.54
CA GLN A 340 18.71 -13.68 -4.20
C GLN A 340 17.86 -12.90 -3.20
N LEU A 341 17.25 -13.58 -2.22
CA LEU A 341 16.49 -12.92 -1.15
C LEU A 341 17.40 -12.03 -0.30
N ILE A 342 18.57 -12.54 0.11
CA ILE A 342 19.59 -11.77 0.83
C ILE A 342 20.05 -10.56 0.01
N ALA A 343 20.34 -10.74 -1.28
CA ALA A 343 20.78 -9.65 -2.14
C ALA A 343 19.73 -8.53 -2.26
N ALA A 344 18.45 -8.90 -2.34
CA ALA A 344 17.36 -7.94 -2.37
C ALA A 344 17.15 -7.24 -1.02
N GLN A 345 17.27 -7.93 0.12
CA GLN A 345 17.24 -7.27 1.43
C GLN A 345 18.43 -6.31 1.64
N ARG A 346 19.62 -6.68 1.16
CA ARG A 346 20.80 -5.79 1.12
C ARG A 346 20.57 -4.52 0.30
N GLU A 347 19.80 -4.62 -0.78
CA GLU A 347 19.41 -3.45 -1.58
C GLU A 347 18.55 -2.49 -0.74
N LEU A 348 17.54 -3.00 -0.02
CA LEU A 348 16.71 -2.19 0.87
C LEU A 348 17.55 -1.52 1.97
N ILE A 349 18.45 -2.25 2.61
CA ILE A 349 19.39 -1.73 3.63
C ILE A 349 20.21 -0.56 3.07
N ARG A 350 20.86 -0.78 1.91
CA ARG A 350 21.69 0.23 1.26
C ARG A 350 20.89 1.50 0.94
N GLU A 351 19.67 1.36 0.43
CA GLU A 351 18.83 2.51 0.08
C GLU A 351 18.33 3.29 1.30
N ALA A 352 17.96 2.60 2.37
CA ALA A 352 17.55 3.21 3.62
C ALA A 352 18.71 3.96 4.30
N HIS A 353 19.88 3.32 4.39
CA HIS A 353 21.09 3.94 4.95
C HIS A 353 21.54 5.17 4.16
N ALA A 354 21.39 5.16 2.83
CA ALA A 354 21.65 6.33 1.99
C ALA A 354 20.72 7.53 2.31
N LYS A 355 19.61 7.31 3.01
CA LYS A 355 18.68 8.33 3.51
C LYS A 355 18.77 8.58 5.02
N GLY A 356 19.70 7.91 5.70
CA GLY A 356 19.85 7.97 7.15
C GLY A 356 18.69 7.32 7.91
N ILE A 357 18.04 6.32 7.30
CA ILE A 357 16.95 5.54 7.89
C ILE A 357 17.55 4.24 8.41
N LYS A 358 17.26 3.89 9.66
CA LYS A 358 17.62 2.59 10.25
C LYS A 358 16.75 1.48 9.67
N VAL A 359 17.31 0.28 9.53
CA VAL A 359 16.60 -0.90 9.06
C VAL A 359 16.59 -1.96 10.14
N ILE A 360 15.39 -2.31 10.59
CA ILE A 360 15.13 -3.43 11.48
C ILE A 360 14.69 -4.63 10.62
N GLY A 361 15.49 -5.69 10.61
CA GLY A 361 15.14 -6.93 9.93
C GLY A 361 14.21 -7.77 10.80
N ALA A 362 13.01 -8.07 10.32
CA ALA A 362 12.12 -8.99 10.99
C ALA A 362 12.29 -10.40 10.43
N THR A 363 12.48 -11.41 11.29
CA THR A 363 12.52 -12.80 10.84
C THR A 363 11.16 -13.20 10.28
N LEU A 364 11.15 -13.99 9.21
CA LEU A 364 9.94 -14.58 8.66
C LEU A 364 9.26 -15.44 9.73
N THR A 365 7.94 -15.34 9.87
CA THR A 365 7.18 -16.11 10.86
C THR A 365 7.15 -17.60 10.49
N PRO A 366 6.82 -18.50 11.44
CA PRO A 366 6.68 -19.92 11.13
C PRO A 366 5.49 -20.13 10.20
N PHE A 367 5.60 -21.07 9.25
CA PHE A 367 4.57 -21.30 8.23
C PHE A 367 4.24 -22.78 7.96
N LYS A 368 4.71 -23.70 8.82
CA LYS A 368 4.41 -25.13 8.68
C LYS A 368 2.92 -25.39 8.76
N GLY A 369 2.40 -26.02 7.71
CA GLY A 369 0.98 -26.29 7.52
C GLY A 369 0.26 -25.29 6.60
N ALA A 370 0.89 -24.17 6.24
CA ALA A 370 0.33 -23.22 5.29
C ALA A 370 0.08 -23.88 3.93
N ALA A 371 -0.87 -23.33 3.16
CA ALA A 371 -1.27 -23.89 1.85
C ALA A 371 -0.09 -24.09 0.88
N TYR A 372 0.94 -23.24 0.99
CA TYR A 372 2.15 -23.27 0.17
C TYR A 372 3.41 -23.77 0.92
N TYR A 373 3.24 -24.45 2.06
CA TYR A 373 4.37 -25.00 2.81
C TYR A 373 5.04 -26.16 2.08
N THR A 374 6.37 -26.17 2.10
CA THR A 374 7.18 -27.33 1.72
C THR A 374 8.42 -27.41 2.62
N GLU A 375 8.95 -28.62 2.81
CA GLU A 375 10.24 -28.82 3.51
C GLU A 375 11.39 -28.02 2.84
N ARG A 376 11.37 -27.91 1.51
CA ARG A 376 12.31 -27.08 0.75
C ARG A 376 12.17 -25.60 1.10
N GLY A 377 10.93 -25.13 1.24
CA GLY A 377 10.63 -23.76 1.64
C GLY A 377 11.09 -23.46 3.07
N GLU A 378 10.88 -24.39 4.02
CA GLU A 378 11.34 -24.24 5.40
C GLU A 378 12.87 -24.12 5.48
N ILE A 379 13.61 -24.95 4.73
CA ILE A 379 15.07 -24.85 4.65
C ILE A 379 15.52 -23.45 4.17
N LYS A 380 14.80 -22.85 3.21
CA LYS A 380 15.09 -21.48 2.75
C LYS A 380 14.74 -20.43 3.79
N ARG A 381 13.58 -20.57 4.45
CA ARG A 381 13.11 -19.67 5.50
C ARG A 381 14.09 -19.63 6.66
N ASP A 382 14.52 -20.80 7.12
CA ASP A 382 15.53 -20.95 8.17
C ASP A 382 16.86 -20.30 7.79
N ALA A 383 17.36 -20.57 6.59
CA ALA A 383 18.61 -19.97 6.11
C ALA A 383 18.53 -18.44 5.99
N LEU A 384 17.39 -17.89 5.55
CA LEU A 384 17.18 -16.44 5.51
C LEU A 384 17.08 -15.86 6.92
N ASN A 385 16.33 -16.50 7.82
CA ASN A 385 16.18 -16.08 9.21
C ASN A 385 17.51 -16.12 9.98
N ASP A 386 18.35 -17.13 9.74
CA ASP A 386 19.70 -17.21 10.31
C ASP A 386 20.56 -16.02 9.85
N TRP A 387 20.53 -15.68 8.56
CA TRP A 387 21.23 -14.49 8.05
C TRP A 387 20.69 -13.19 8.66
N ILE A 388 19.37 -13.02 8.77
CA ILE A 388 18.76 -11.85 9.43
C ILE A 388 19.27 -11.70 10.87
N ARG A 389 19.35 -12.79 11.62
CA ARG A 389 19.79 -12.78 13.03
C ARG A 389 21.28 -12.53 13.22
N THR A 390 22.12 -13.08 12.35
CA THR A 390 23.55 -13.25 12.64
C THR A 390 24.49 -12.42 11.77
N SER A 391 24.02 -11.91 10.63
CA SER A 391 24.88 -11.18 9.68
C SER A 391 25.45 -9.87 10.22
N GLY A 392 24.72 -9.22 11.13
CA GLY A 392 25.04 -7.87 11.60
C GLY A 392 24.82 -6.77 10.56
N GLU A 393 24.08 -7.06 9.48
CA GLU A 393 23.81 -6.09 8.40
C GLU A 393 22.62 -5.17 8.70
N PHE A 394 21.72 -5.58 9.59
CA PHE A 394 20.62 -4.74 10.08
C PHE A 394 21.04 -3.92 11.29
N ASP A 395 20.41 -2.76 11.47
CA ASP A 395 20.59 -1.92 12.67
C ASP A 395 19.95 -2.54 13.92
N GLY A 396 19.03 -3.49 13.73
CA GLY A 396 18.43 -4.30 14.77
C GLY A 396 17.63 -5.46 14.17
N VAL A 397 17.29 -6.43 15.01
CA VAL A 397 16.53 -7.62 14.60
C VAL A 397 15.26 -7.74 15.45
N LEU A 398 14.15 -7.99 14.78
CA LEU A 398 12.87 -8.34 15.38
C LEU A 398 12.60 -9.83 15.14
N ASP A 399 12.78 -10.66 16.16
CA ASP A 399 12.68 -12.12 16.01
C ASP A 399 11.22 -12.62 16.13
N LEU A 400 10.44 -12.41 15.07
CA LEU A 400 9.03 -12.80 14.99
C LEU A 400 8.82 -14.30 14.85
N ASP A 401 9.75 -15.00 14.21
CA ASP A 401 9.81 -16.46 14.18
C ASP A 401 9.70 -17.02 15.61
N ARG A 402 10.58 -16.56 16.49
CA ARG A 402 10.56 -16.97 17.90
C ARG A 402 9.31 -16.47 18.63
N ALA A 403 8.88 -15.23 18.37
CA ALA A 403 7.74 -14.64 19.06
C ALA A 403 6.43 -15.39 18.80
N LEU A 404 6.27 -16.00 17.61
CA LEU A 404 5.03 -16.64 17.20
C LEU A 404 5.09 -18.18 17.16
N SER A 405 6.28 -18.78 17.28
CA SER A 405 6.47 -20.24 17.24
C SER A 405 5.70 -21.01 18.32
N ASP A 406 5.18 -22.18 17.95
CA ASP A 406 4.68 -23.18 18.89
C ASP A 406 5.86 -23.79 19.65
N PRO A 407 5.84 -23.81 21.01
CA PRO A 407 6.91 -24.43 21.80
C PRO A 407 7.14 -25.92 21.50
N ALA A 408 6.13 -26.64 20.98
CA ALA A 408 6.21 -28.05 20.65
C ALA A 408 6.71 -28.32 19.21
N ASP A 409 6.56 -27.37 18.29
CA ASP A 409 7.01 -27.46 16.89
C ASP A 409 7.32 -26.05 16.38
N ARG A 410 8.60 -25.68 16.37
CA ARG A 410 9.00 -24.28 16.14
C ARG A 410 8.73 -23.77 14.73
N ASP A 411 8.56 -24.66 13.77
CA ASP A 411 8.26 -24.33 12.39
C ASP A 411 6.76 -24.00 12.21
N ARG A 412 5.94 -24.29 13.23
CA ARG A 412 4.51 -24.00 13.26
C ARG A 412 4.21 -22.75 14.08
N MET A 413 3.28 -21.93 13.60
CA MET A 413 2.72 -20.85 14.41
C MET A 413 1.95 -21.44 15.59
N ALA A 414 2.09 -20.84 16.77
CA ALA A 414 1.33 -21.23 17.94
C ALA A 414 -0.17 -21.00 17.67
N ALA A 415 -1.01 -21.98 18.02
CA ALA A 415 -2.44 -21.94 17.72
C ALA A 415 -3.17 -20.73 18.33
N ALA A 416 -2.64 -20.14 19.42
CA ALA A 416 -3.18 -18.92 20.01
C ALA A 416 -3.01 -17.68 19.11
N TYR A 417 -2.03 -17.71 18.20
CA TYR A 417 -1.68 -16.59 17.32
C TYR A 417 -2.15 -16.80 15.88
N ASP A 418 -2.60 -17.99 15.52
CA ASP A 418 -2.96 -18.38 14.15
C ASP A 418 -4.44 -18.10 13.86
N VAL A 419 -4.76 -17.63 12.65
CA VAL A 419 -6.16 -17.57 12.15
C VAL A 419 -6.71 -18.94 11.73
N GLY A 420 -5.85 -19.94 11.67
CA GLY A 420 -6.12 -21.31 11.26
C GLY A 420 -5.62 -21.65 9.86
N ASP A 421 -4.93 -20.74 9.18
CA ASP A 421 -4.30 -20.98 7.88
C ASP A 421 -2.80 -21.28 7.98
N HIS A 422 -2.26 -21.28 9.20
CA HIS A 422 -0.88 -21.60 9.53
C HIS A 422 0.14 -20.64 8.91
N LEU A 423 -0.29 -19.43 8.54
CA LEU A 423 0.56 -18.40 7.95
C LEU A 423 0.32 -17.03 8.58
N HIS A 424 -0.95 -16.63 8.72
CA HIS A 424 -1.31 -15.29 9.13
C HIS A 424 -1.63 -15.19 10.62
N PRO A 425 -1.08 -14.18 11.32
CA PRO A 425 -1.47 -13.90 12.69
C PRO A 425 -2.94 -13.45 12.81
N ASN A 426 -3.58 -13.82 13.91
CA ASN A 426 -4.80 -13.21 14.41
C ASN A 426 -4.46 -11.99 15.29
N ASP A 427 -5.46 -11.32 15.88
CA ASP A 427 -5.26 -10.14 16.74
C ASP A 427 -4.27 -10.39 17.90
N ALA A 428 -4.29 -11.58 18.51
CA ALA A 428 -3.36 -11.92 19.58
C ALA A 428 -1.93 -12.12 19.06
N GLY A 429 -1.78 -12.70 17.87
CA GLY A 429 -0.48 -12.81 17.18
C GLY A 429 0.09 -11.45 16.79
N TYR A 430 -0.72 -10.55 16.25
CA TYR A 430 -0.30 -9.18 15.93
C TYR A 430 0.11 -8.38 17.17
N ARG A 431 -0.61 -8.55 18.29
CA ARG A 431 -0.16 -7.98 19.56
C ARG A 431 1.18 -8.56 20.01
N ALA A 432 1.39 -9.86 19.91
CA ALA A 432 2.66 -10.50 20.26
C ALA A 432 3.82 -9.98 19.39
N MET A 433 3.60 -9.79 18.08
CA MET A 433 4.58 -9.18 17.18
C MET A 433 4.94 -7.76 17.63
N ALA A 434 3.93 -6.94 17.95
CA ALA A 434 4.15 -5.59 18.43
C ALA A 434 4.90 -5.59 19.77
N GLU A 435 4.57 -6.48 20.70
CA GLU A 435 5.24 -6.62 22.01
C GLU A 435 6.71 -7.03 21.90
N ALA A 436 7.07 -7.82 20.89
CA ALA A 436 8.46 -8.24 20.62
C ALA A 436 9.37 -7.08 20.20
N VAL A 437 8.82 -5.95 19.76
CA VAL A 437 9.59 -4.76 19.41
C VAL A 437 10.13 -4.07 20.67
N ASP A 438 11.44 -3.87 20.76
CA ASP A 438 12.02 -2.98 21.75
C ASP A 438 11.86 -1.51 21.28
N LEU A 439 11.04 -0.73 21.97
CA LEU A 439 10.77 0.67 21.59
C LEU A 439 12.01 1.58 21.65
N SER A 440 13.08 1.16 22.32
CA SER A 440 14.33 1.92 22.46
C SER A 440 15.27 1.75 21.27
N THR A 441 15.08 0.69 20.46
CA THR A 441 15.89 0.45 19.25
C THR A 441 15.37 1.23 18.04
N LEU A 442 14.07 1.57 18.06
CA LEU A 442 13.37 2.35 17.03
C LEU A 442 13.68 3.85 17.03
#